data_AF-A0AAP0L3Q9-F1
#
_entry.id   AF-A0AAP0L3Q9-F1
#
_cell.length_a   1.000
_cell.length_b   1.000
_cell.length_c   1.000
_cell.angle_alpha   90.00
_cell.angle_beta   90.00
_cell.angle_gamma   90.00
#
_symmetry.space_group_name_H-M   'P 1'
#
loop_
_entity.id
_entity.type
_entity.pdbx_description
1 polymer ?
#
loop_
_entity_poly.entity_id
_entity_poly.type
_entity_poly.pdbx_seq_one_letter_code
_entity_poly.pdbx_strand_id
1 'polypeptide(L)'
;MPCCATQISLNPYLLLLQIQHSSSSSSSSPSPRTRRRRWCCWPQNKKPRSISISKTISSPHLPRLTLNGKSPIVSCGGDEAVSSSLLASQLEREVRVVGLVGEGSISPLKGAPWEEVMLHTAKRLKWIDESFEMHVFNDGLLGSTDDPMVKNLQREISNADILMIVAVNNSDSVEWILKNCGANVPNIICFDSSPSLKNKLGGSVVGTDSRGTLFSKVTEILQKNNDNATAEVVQTVSEAWDRRNSDDIRFCLLVIINAYIRPVSSLKNLRSKGFKTLNCMVTNCGSQILNCLLDPNCRKALQCLNRCSPVDQVCNYRCIASYESPSLEAFSLCVLQKHNCLELDAKIPDKPYVPPMFKFRGNDLDHETAEDLFVGWLGTLDWSWRVVAGQNPAYDQFPCQYQLFYRGKARGSFWYEPVFQVMTLEGKLVWRRRRYRVKRGRIPGTFNFSVLDNGVVSKEFWTIVDVADDLGWGLFHYSGAAEVAGQSYTGAVLVSPDGEYPNEKEKLRLVSALEKCGIKEWELYKVDNCSCEDPPLGIPAGSSLHSSSVEIKELK
;
A
#
# COMPACT_ATOMS: atom_id res chain seq x y z
N MET A 1 30.85 30.95 -19.39
CA MET A 1 29.81 31.02 -18.35
C MET A 1 28.81 29.90 -18.60
N PRO A 2 28.93 28.74 -17.94
CA PRO A 2 27.92 27.69 -18.03
C PRO A 2 26.90 27.85 -16.89
N CYS A 3 25.62 27.98 -17.24
CA CYS A 3 24.52 27.97 -16.29
C CYS A 3 24.26 26.53 -15.82
N CYS A 4 24.35 26.30 -14.51
CA CYS A 4 23.92 25.08 -13.86
C CYS A 4 22.39 24.94 -13.97
N ALA A 5 21.93 23.82 -14.54
CA ALA A 5 20.54 23.40 -14.48
C ALA A 5 20.28 22.69 -13.16
N THR A 6 19.63 23.35 -12.22
CA THR A 6 19.10 22.72 -11.01
C THR A 6 17.80 22.00 -11.39
N GLN A 7 17.79 20.66 -11.33
CA GLN A 7 16.57 19.86 -11.45
C GLN A 7 15.67 20.14 -10.25
N ILE A 8 14.67 21.01 -10.44
CA ILE A 8 13.58 21.19 -9.49
C ILE A 8 12.58 20.05 -9.75
N SER A 9 12.43 19.17 -8.76
CA SER A 9 11.35 18.19 -8.68
C SER A 9 10.01 18.93 -8.64
N LEU A 10 9.31 18.98 -9.78
CA LEU A 10 7.96 19.53 -9.87
C LEU A 10 6.96 18.38 -9.94
N ASN A 11 6.14 18.28 -8.89
CA ASN A 11 4.97 17.44 -8.86
C ASN A 11 4.03 17.80 -10.06
N PRO A 12 3.53 16.84 -10.85
CA PRO A 12 2.78 17.10 -12.08
C PRO A 12 1.44 17.79 -11.81
N TYR A 13 0.88 17.63 -10.62
CA TYR A 13 -0.33 18.32 -10.19
C TYR A 13 -0.07 19.80 -9.84
N LEU A 14 1.17 20.17 -9.51
CA LEU A 14 1.62 21.55 -9.24
C LEU A 14 1.67 22.38 -10.53
N LEU A 15 2.04 21.75 -11.65
CA LEU A 15 2.02 22.37 -12.99
C LEU A 15 0.59 22.64 -13.49
N LEU A 16 -0.39 21.78 -13.15
CA LEU A 16 -1.80 22.01 -13.46
C LEU A 16 -2.40 23.20 -12.69
N LEU A 17 -1.95 23.45 -11.46
CA LEU A 17 -2.38 24.61 -10.65
C LEU A 17 -1.67 25.92 -11.07
N GLN A 18 -0.41 25.84 -11.52
CA GLN A 18 0.32 27.02 -12.04
C GLN A 18 -0.29 27.59 -13.33
N ILE A 19 -0.93 26.77 -14.17
CA ILE A 19 -1.66 27.23 -15.37
C ILE A 19 -2.82 28.18 -15.01
N GLN A 20 -3.43 28.07 -13.81
CA GLN A 20 -4.49 28.99 -13.37
C GLN A 20 -3.94 30.35 -12.90
N HIS A 21 -2.77 30.40 -12.26
CA HIS A 21 -2.21 31.68 -11.77
C HIS A 21 -1.69 32.61 -12.88
N SER A 22 -1.47 32.09 -14.08
CA SER A 22 -1.07 32.89 -15.26
C SER A 22 -2.21 33.63 -15.96
N SER A 23 -3.47 33.44 -15.51
CA SER A 23 -4.66 33.96 -16.21
C SER A 23 -5.44 35.04 -15.44
N SER A 24 -4.92 35.53 -14.31
CA SER A 24 -5.51 36.62 -13.54
C SER A 24 -4.63 37.87 -13.51
N SER A 25 -4.27 38.41 -14.68
CA SER A 25 -3.74 39.78 -14.80
C SER A 25 -3.84 40.31 -16.24
N SER A 26 -5.04 40.70 -16.66
CA SER A 26 -5.21 41.80 -17.64
C SER A 26 -6.68 42.20 -17.74
N SER A 27 -7.00 43.30 -17.07
CA SER A 27 -8.21 44.08 -17.26
C SER A 27 -8.08 44.93 -18.54
N SER A 28 -9.01 44.78 -19.48
CA SER A 28 -9.50 45.89 -20.31
C SER A 28 -10.74 45.49 -21.12
N SER A 29 -11.84 46.20 -20.84
CA SER A 29 -13.04 46.29 -21.67
C SER A 29 -12.69 46.91 -23.04
N PRO A 30 -13.41 46.59 -24.16
CA PRO A 30 -14.69 47.25 -24.41
C PRO A 30 -15.77 46.41 -25.16
N SER A 31 -17.00 46.92 -25.08
CA SER A 31 -18.26 46.48 -25.72
C SER A 31 -18.39 46.87 -27.22
N PRO A 32 -19.56 46.71 -27.89
CA PRO A 32 -20.25 45.47 -28.26
C PRO A 32 -20.54 45.44 -29.79
N ARG A 33 -20.71 44.27 -30.41
CA ARG A 33 -21.40 44.17 -31.72
C ARG A 33 -22.41 43.05 -31.78
N THR A 34 -23.59 43.47 -32.20
CA THR A 34 -24.87 42.81 -32.40
C THR A 34 -24.93 41.80 -33.55
N ARG A 35 -25.99 40.97 -33.50
CA ARG A 35 -26.63 40.13 -34.55
C ARG A 35 -26.19 38.66 -34.52
N ARG A 36 -27.06 37.65 -34.66
CA ARG A 36 -28.52 37.55 -34.80
C ARG A 36 -28.88 36.11 -34.46
N ARG A 37 -30.02 35.91 -33.81
CA ARG A 37 -30.69 34.61 -33.60
C ARG A 37 -31.05 33.96 -34.94
N ARG A 38 -30.96 32.62 -35.02
CA ARG A 38 -32.01 31.78 -35.61
C ARG A 38 -32.17 30.50 -34.79
N TRP A 39 -33.37 30.35 -34.26
CA TRP A 39 -33.96 29.08 -33.84
C TRP A 39 -34.40 28.31 -35.09
N CYS A 40 -34.37 26.97 -35.05
CA CYS A 40 -35.51 26.15 -35.48
C CYS A 40 -35.40 24.70 -35.00
N CYS A 41 -36.58 24.10 -34.90
CA CYS A 41 -36.99 22.88 -34.20
C CYS A 41 -36.50 21.53 -34.76
N TRP A 42 -36.60 20.55 -33.86
CA TRP A 42 -36.81 19.07 -33.95
C TRP A 42 -37.62 18.54 -35.16
N PRO A 43 -37.61 17.23 -35.54
CA PRO A 43 -37.95 16.09 -34.65
C PRO A 43 -37.34 14.67 -34.94
N GLN A 44 -37.90 13.72 -34.20
CA GLN A 44 -37.53 12.35 -33.80
C GLN A 44 -37.53 11.21 -34.87
N ASN A 45 -36.91 10.11 -34.45
CA ASN A 45 -37.22 8.68 -34.69
C ASN A 45 -36.89 8.00 -36.04
N LYS A 46 -36.02 6.97 -35.97
CA LYS A 46 -36.27 5.57 -36.42
C LYS A 46 -35.06 4.63 -36.17
N LYS A 47 -35.32 3.47 -35.59
CA LYS A 47 -34.54 2.19 -35.61
C LYS A 47 -35.52 1.10 -36.12
N PRO A 48 -35.13 -0.17 -36.42
CA PRO A 48 -33.79 -0.77 -36.62
C PRO A 48 -33.70 -1.63 -37.92
N ARG A 49 -32.53 -2.18 -38.24
CA ARG A 49 -32.39 -3.37 -39.10
C ARG A 49 -31.41 -4.38 -38.51
N SER A 50 -31.87 -5.62 -38.47
CA SER A 50 -31.20 -6.87 -38.09
C SER A 50 -30.48 -7.50 -39.28
N ILE A 51 -29.31 -8.11 -39.05
CA ILE A 51 -28.78 -9.18 -39.90
C ILE A 51 -28.21 -10.29 -39.00
N SER A 52 -28.69 -11.50 -39.24
CA SER A 52 -28.33 -12.78 -38.63
C SER A 52 -27.39 -13.55 -39.56
N ILE A 53 -26.32 -14.17 -39.05
CA ILE A 53 -25.72 -15.38 -39.65
C ILE A 53 -25.22 -16.30 -38.52
N SER A 54 -25.47 -17.60 -38.68
CA SER A 54 -25.29 -18.67 -37.70
C SER A 54 -24.26 -19.69 -38.21
N LYS A 55 -23.41 -20.20 -37.28
CA LYS A 55 -22.74 -21.55 -37.20
C LYS A 55 -21.84 -21.97 -38.40
N THR A 56 -20.78 -22.79 -38.31
CA THR A 56 -20.32 -23.83 -37.37
C THR A 56 -18.84 -24.21 -37.68
N ILE A 57 -18.05 -24.50 -36.63
CA ILE A 57 -16.98 -25.52 -36.44
C ILE A 57 -16.22 -26.11 -37.65
N SER A 58 -14.87 -26.05 -37.62
CA SER A 58 -13.94 -27.22 -37.67
C SER A 58 -12.45 -26.81 -37.66
N SER A 59 -11.64 -27.53 -36.86
CA SER A 59 -10.16 -27.59 -36.90
C SER A 59 -9.75 -28.71 -37.86
N PRO A 60 -8.54 -28.75 -38.50
CA PRO A 60 -7.32 -29.24 -37.80
C PRO A 60 -5.93 -28.82 -38.37
N HIS A 61 -4.88 -29.28 -37.68
CA HIS A 61 -3.51 -29.60 -38.11
C HIS A 61 -2.37 -28.54 -38.16
N LEU A 62 -1.35 -28.82 -37.33
CA LEU A 62 0.07 -28.42 -37.39
C LEU A 62 0.76 -28.99 -38.65
N PRO A 63 1.87 -28.35 -39.09
CA PRO A 63 3.16 -29.05 -39.03
C PRO A 63 4.35 -28.19 -38.59
N ARG A 64 5.51 -28.88 -38.53
CA ARG A 64 6.73 -28.68 -37.74
C ARG A 64 7.92 -28.40 -38.68
N LEU A 65 8.83 -27.49 -38.28
CA LEU A 65 10.28 -27.32 -38.64
C LEU A 65 10.67 -27.31 -40.14
N THR A 66 11.51 -26.37 -40.61
CA THR A 66 12.98 -26.52 -40.63
C THR A 66 13.76 -25.20 -40.83
N LEU A 67 15.00 -25.22 -40.34
CA LEU A 67 16.09 -24.23 -40.48
C LEU A 67 16.69 -24.18 -41.90
N ASN A 68 17.14 -22.99 -42.35
CA ASN A 68 18.52 -22.71 -42.82
C ASN A 68 18.63 -21.35 -43.53
N GLY A 69 19.71 -20.60 -43.23
CA GLY A 69 20.14 -19.45 -44.03
C GLY A 69 21.09 -18.49 -43.30
N LYS A 70 22.40 -18.71 -43.44
CA LYS A 70 23.49 -17.88 -42.89
C LYS A 70 23.67 -16.56 -43.67
N SER A 71 23.72 -15.45 -42.93
CA SER A 71 24.65 -14.27 -42.93
C SER A 71 25.02 -13.55 -44.26
N PRO A 72 25.32 -12.22 -44.24
CA PRO A 72 26.50 -11.69 -43.54
C PRO A 72 26.26 -10.50 -42.60
N ILE A 73 27.20 -10.45 -41.66
CA ILE A 73 27.44 -9.49 -40.60
C ILE A 73 27.99 -8.18 -41.19
N VAL A 74 27.47 -7.04 -40.71
CA VAL A 74 28.22 -5.79 -40.61
C VAL A 74 28.13 -5.36 -39.15
N SER A 75 29.26 -5.46 -38.45
CA SER A 75 29.42 -5.05 -37.06
C SER A 75 29.76 -3.56 -36.99
N CYS A 76 29.11 -2.83 -36.09
CA CYS A 76 29.64 -1.61 -35.48
C CYS A 76 29.24 -1.59 -34.00
N GLY A 77 30.25 -1.40 -33.13
CA GLY A 77 30.31 -1.08 -31.69
C GLY A 77 29.08 -1.32 -30.81
N GLY A 78 29.13 -2.04 -29.69
CA GLY A 78 30.22 -2.02 -28.70
C GLY A 78 30.07 -0.86 -27.73
N ASP A 79 28.93 -0.76 -27.03
CA ASP A 79 28.73 0.11 -25.85
C ASP A 79 27.51 -0.32 -24.98
N GLU A 80 26.54 -1.10 -25.49
CA GLU A 80 25.36 -1.53 -24.70
C GLU A 80 25.61 -2.70 -23.74
N ALA A 81 26.62 -3.55 -23.98
CA ALA A 81 26.83 -4.78 -23.19
C ALA A 81 27.48 -4.55 -21.81
N VAL A 82 28.22 -3.45 -21.65
CA VAL A 82 28.88 -3.11 -20.37
C VAL A 82 27.86 -2.49 -19.39
N SER A 83 26.88 -1.74 -19.90
CA SER A 83 25.82 -1.16 -19.06
C SER A 83 24.83 -2.20 -18.52
N SER A 84 24.52 -3.25 -19.30
CA SER A 84 23.57 -4.28 -18.86
C SER A 84 24.15 -5.26 -17.83
N SER A 85 25.45 -5.55 -17.92
CA SER A 85 26.16 -6.41 -16.97
C SER A 85 26.43 -5.72 -15.61
N LEU A 86 26.69 -4.41 -15.60
CA LEU A 86 26.78 -3.61 -14.37
C LEU A 86 25.43 -3.47 -13.65
N LEU A 87 24.33 -3.28 -14.40
CA LEU A 87 22.98 -3.26 -13.82
C LEU A 87 22.54 -4.64 -13.28
N ALA A 88 22.89 -5.73 -13.98
CA ALA A 88 22.60 -7.09 -13.52
C ALA A 88 23.36 -7.44 -12.22
N SER A 89 24.65 -7.09 -12.13
CA SER A 89 25.48 -7.33 -10.94
C SER A 89 25.09 -6.46 -9.74
N GLN A 90 24.53 -5.27 -9.94
CA GLN A 90 23.97 -4.45 -8.84
C GLN A 90 22.64 -5.00 -8.30
N LEU A 91 21.88 -5.72 -9.11
CA LEU A 91 20.62 -6.35 -8.68
C LEU A 91 20.85 -7.63 -7.84
N GLU A 92 22.02 -8.27 -7.97
CA GLU A 92 22.37 -9.52 -7.26
C GLU A 92 23.08 -9.31 -5.92
N ARG A 93 23.49 -8.08 -5.59
CA ARG A 93 24.12 -7.79 -4.30
C ARG A 93 23.09 -7.91 -3.16
N GLU A 94 23.37 -8.85 -2.27
CA GLU A 94 22.67 -9.01 -0.99
C GLU A 94 22.80 -7.73 -0.16
N VAL A 95 21.70 -7.30 0.44
CA VAL A 95 21.66 -6.14 1.33
C VAL A 95 21.67 -6.64 2.77
N ARG A 96 22.65 -6.20 3.55
CA ARG A 96 22.86 -6.63 4.94
C ARG A 96 22.51 -5.52 5.91
N VAL A 97 21.48 -5.76 6.71
CA VAL A 97 21.04 -4.88 7.79
C VAL A 97 21.39 -5.51 9.13
N VAL A 98 21.98 -4.75 10.03
CA VAL A 98 22.15 -5.14 11.44
C VAL A 98 21.22 -4.25 12.28
N GLY A 99 20.29 -4.88 12.99
CA GLY A 99 19.46 -4.23 14.00
C GLY A 99 20.07 -4.44 15.39
N LEU A 100 20.37 -3.36 16.10
CA LEU A 100 20.82 -3.39 17.49
C LEU A 100 19.76 -2.72 18.37
N VAL A 101 19.16 -3.47 19.29
CA VAL A 101 18.09 -2.98 20.16
C VAL A 101 18.53 -2.88 21.62
N GLY A 102 17.97 -1.95 22.38
CA GLY A 102 18.14 -1.92 23.83
C GLY A 102 17.57 -3.18 24.49
N GLU A 103 18.34 -3.85 25.34
CA GLU A 103 17.92 -5.02 26.10
C GLU A 103 16.70 -4.68 26.98
N GLY A 104 15.66 -5.52 26.89
CA GLY A 104 14.41 -5.32 27.63
C GLY A 104 13.62 -4.07 27.23
N SER A 105 14.02 -3.35 26.17
CA SER A 105 13.34 -2.14 25.75
C SER A 105 11.99 -2.43 25.09
N ILE A 106 11.03 -1.55 25.37
CA ILE A 106 9.64 -1.69 24.96
C ILE A 106 9.31 -0.67 23.86
N SER A 107 8.62 -1.14 22.83
CA SER A 107 8.20 -0.32 21.70
C SER A 107 6.84 0.34 21.94
N PRO A 108 6.54 1.45 21.24
CA PRO A 108 5.22 2.09 21.28
C PRO A 108 4.14 1.26 20.56
N LEU A 109 4.48 0.13 19.92
CA LEU A 109 3.53 -0.77 19.26
C LEU A 109 2.82 -1.65 20.29
N LYS A 110 1.89 -1.03 21.04
CA LYS A 110 1.12 -1.66 22.12
C LYS A 110 1.97 -2.38 23.18
N GLY A 111 3.19 -1.87 23.42
CA GLY A 111 4.09 -2.42 24.43
C GLY A 111 4.84 -3.68 24.01
N ALA A 112 4.89 -4.01 22.72
CA ALA A 112 5.70 -5.13 22.24
C ALA A 112 7.20 -4.86 22.46
N PRO A 113 8.02 -5.86 22.85
CA PRO A 113 9.47 -5.69 22.95
C PRO A 113 10.10 -5.30 21.61
N TRP A 114 11.07 -4.38 21.62
CA TRP A 114 11.74 -3.95 20.38
C TRP A 114 12.45 -5.08 19.66
N GLU A 115 12.99 -6.06 20.39
CA GLU A 115 13.60 -7.26 19.82
C GLU A 115 12.59 -8.06 18.96
N GLU A 116 11.38 -8.29 19.48
CA GLU A 116 10.32 -8.96 18.73
C GLU A 116 9.92 -8.17 17.48
N VAL A 117 9.76 -6.85 17.62
CA VAL A 117 9.42 -5.96 16.50
C VAL A 117 10.48 -6.03 15.41
N MET A 118 11.78 -5.96 15.75
CA MET A 118 12.87 -5.99 14.76
C MET A 118 13.02 -7.38 14.12
N LEU A 119 12.86 -8.47 14.87
CA LEU A 119 12.85 -9.83 14.32
C LEU A 119 11.68 -10.03 13.35
N HIS A 120 10.53 -9.47 13.70
CA HIS A 120 9.36 -9.48 12.84
C HIS A 120 9.60 -8.64 11.56
N THR A 121 10.16 -7.44 11.67
CA THR A 121 10.58 -6.61 10.52
C THR A 121 11.57 -7.35 9.62
N ALA A 122 12.56 -8.04 10.19
CA ALA A 122 13.53 -8.85 9.45
C ALA A 122 12.85 -9.91 8.58
N LYS A 123 11.86 -10.64 9.13
CA LYS A 123 11.06 -11.61 8.37
C LYS A 123 10.29 -10.93 7.22
N ARG A 124 9.71 -9.76 7.47
CA ARG A 124 8.87 -9.03 6.49
C ARG A 124 9.68 -8.34 5.39
N LEU A 125 10.97 -8.05 5.60
CA LEU A 125 11.87 -7.55 4.55
C LEU A 125 12.09 -8.60 3.47
N LYS A 126 12.27 -9.87 3.85
CA LYS A 126 12.43 -11.00 2.89
C LYS A 126 11.23 -11.25 2.00
N TRP A 127 10.05 -10.73 2.37
CA TRP A 127 8.86 -10.80 1.52
C TRP A 127 8.92 -9.81 0.37
N ILE A 128 9.67 -8.71 0.53
CA ILE A 128 9.88 -7.71 -0.51
C ILE A 128 10.96 -8.18 -1.48
N ASP A 129 12.10 -8.63 -0.94
CA ASP A 129 13.22 -9.18 -1.70
C ASP A 129 13.97 -10.19 -0.82
N GLU A 130 14.16 -11.42 -1.31
CA GLU A 130 14.84 -12.49 -0.57
C GLU A 130 16.31 -12.20 -0.29
N SER A 131 16.93 -11.29 -1.06
CA SER A 131 18.31 -10.86 -0.85
C SER A 131 18.47 -9.78 0.22
N PHE A 132 17.39 -9.37 0.89
CA PHE A 132 17.45 -8.50 2.06
C PHE A 132 17.60 -9.35 3.32
N GLU A 133 18.79 -9.34 3.90
CA GLU A 133 19.09 -10.01 5.17
C GLU A 133 19.15 -9.00 6.31
N MET A 134 18.49 -9.32 7.41
CA MET A 134 18.52 -8.51 8.63
C MET A 134 18.82 -9.39 9.84
N HIS A 135 19.91 -9.08 10.55
CA HIS A 135 20.30 -9.75 11.79
C HIS A 135 20.02 -8.83 12.97
N VAL A 136 19.34 -9.36 14.00
CA VAL A 136 18.92 -8.58 15.17
C VAL A 136 19.71 -9.04 16.39
N PHE A 137 20.24 -8.08 17.13
CA PHE A 137 20.99 -8.27 18.37
C PHE A 137 20.46 -7.30 19.42
N ASN A 138 20.64 -7.62 20.70
CA ASN A 138 20.42 -6.69 21.80
C ASN A 138 21.76 -6.20 22.39
N ASP A 139 21.74 -5.03 23.03
CA ASP A 139 22.94 -4.40 23.59
C ASP A 139 23.39 -5.01 24.93
N GLY A 140 22.58 -5.88 25.54
CA GLY A 140 22.96 -6.68 26.72
C GLY A 140 24.16 -7.61 26.47
N LEU A 141 24.39 -8.00 25.22
CA LEU A 141 25.54 -8.80 24.81
C LEU A 141 26.88 -8.04 24.96
N LEU A 142 26.88 -6.71 25.03
CA LEU A 142 28.09 -5.88 24.95
C LEU A 142 28.96 -5.88 26.22
N GLY A 143 28.54 -6.58 27.28
CA GLY A 143 29.24 -6.62 28.58
C GLY A 143 30.52 -7.46 28.62
N SER A 144 30.79 -8.33 27.65
CA SER A 144 32.00 -9.16 27.62
C SER A 144 32.60 -9.27 26.21
N THR A 145 33.78 -8.67 25.98
CA THR A 145 34.45 -8.66 24.67
C THR A 145 34.91 -10.03 24.17
N ASP A 146 35.02 -11.02 25.06
CA ASP A 146 35.39 -12.39 24.70
C ASP A 146 34.21 -13.30 24.38
N ASP A 147 32.98 -12.80 24.57
CA ASP A 147 31.77 -13.53 24.22
C ASP A 147 31.75 -13.82 22.70
N PRO A 148 31.58 -15.09 22.28
CA PRO A 148 31.40 -15.47 20.89
C PRO A 148 30.30 -14.67 20.16
N MET A 149 29.25 -14.24 20.88
CA MET A 149 28.16 -13.43 20.33
C MET A 149 28.59 -12.00 20.02
N VAL A 150 29.48 -11.39 20.82
CA VAL A 150 30.05 -10.07 20.53
C VAL A 150 30.97 -10.13 19.32
N LYS A 151 31.77 -11.20 19.20
CA LYS A 151 32.60 -11.45 18.02
C LYS A 151 31.76 -11.65 16.76
N ASN A 152 30.62 -12.34 16.88
CA ASN A 152 29.64 -12.47 15.81
C ASN A 152 29.05 -11.11 15.41
N LEU A 153 28.59 -10.32 16.38
CA LEU A 153 28.06 -8.97 16.15
C LEU A 153 29.07 -8.08 15.41
N GLN A 154 30.34 -8.06 15.85
CA GLN A 154 31.39 -7.29 15.19
C GLN A 154 31.61 -7.72 13.73
N ARG A 155 31.56 -9.03 13.46
CA ARG A 155 31.64 -9.57 12.10
C ARG A 155 30.46 -9.13 11.24
N GLU A 156 29.24 -9.21 11.76
CA GLU A 156 28.04 -8.80 11.01
C GLU A 156 28.06 -7.29 10.74
N ILE A 157 28.42 -6.46 11.73
CA ILE A 157 28.56 -5.01 11.56
C ILE A 157 29.62 -4.66 10.52
N SER A 158 30.75 -5.38 10.48
CA SER A 158 31.82 -5.10 9.51
C SER A 158 31.40 -5.34 8.05
N ASN A 159 30.36 -6.14 7.83
CA ASN A 159 29.80 -6.44 6.52
C ASN A 159 28.43 -5.78 6.28
N ALA A 160 27.96 -4.95 7.21
CA ALA A 160 26.64 -4.35 7.14
C ALA A 160 26.59 -3.16 6.18
N ASP A 161 25.53 -3.08 5.39
CA ASP A 161 25.20 -1.89 4.60
C ASP A 161 24.45 -0.85 5.44
N ILE A 162 23.64 -1.33 6.40
CA ILE A 162 22.83 -0.52 7.31
C ILE A 162 23.00 -1.03 8.74
N LEU A 163 23.29 -0.13 9.67
CA LEU A 163 23.19 -0.37 11.10
C LEU A 163 22.02 0.44 11.65
N MET A 164 20.96 -0.25 12.07
CA MET A 164 19.79 0.35 12.69
C MET A 164 19.87 0.15 14.20
N ILE A 165 19.93 1.24 14.96
CA ILE A 165 20.05 1.23 16.41
C ILE A 165 18.75 1.75 17.01
N VAL A 166 18.13 0.98 17.90
CA VAL A 166 16.82 1.33 18.47
C VAL A 166 16.83 1.19 19.98
N ALA A 167 16.38 2.22 20.70
CA ALA A 167 16.25 2.22 22.15
C ALA A 167 17.53 1.92 22.95
N VAL A 168 18.72 2.13 22.38
CA VAL A 168 20.01 1.92 23.08
C VAL A 168 20.38 3.17 23.86
N ASN A 169 20.31 3.08 25.19
CA ASN A 169 20.54 4.21 26.10
C ASN A 169 21.57 3.90 27.21
N ASN A 170 22.01 2.65 27.36
CA ASN A 170 23.04 2.27 28.32
C ASN A 170 24.39 2.91 27.93
N SER A 171 25.08 3.53 28.90
CA SER A 171 26.34 4.25 28.66
C SER A 171 27.45 3.38 28.08
N ASP A 172 27.59 2.15 28.58
CA ASP A 172 28.65 1.22 28.23
C ASP A 172 28.40 0.69 26.80
N SER A 173 27.14 0.38 26.48
CA SER A 173 26.70 0.04 25.13
C SER A 173 26.97 1.17 24.14
N VAL A 174 26.63 2.42 24.51
CA VAL A 174 26.84 3.60 23.67
C VAL A 174 28.33 3.82 23.39
N GLU A 175 29.18 3.73 24.42
CA GLU A 175 30.63 3.85 24.26
C GLU A 175 31.20 2.75 23.36
N TRP A 176 30.74 1.52 23.54
CA TRP A 176 31.14 0.39 22.70
C TRP A 176 30.77 0.62 21.23
N ILE A 177 29.54 1.09 20.95
CA ILE A 177 29.07 1.38 19.59
C ILE A 177 29.92 2.48 18.94
N LEU A 178 30.17 3.57 19.67
CA LEU A 178 30.99 4.69 19.16
C LEU A 178 32.42 4.23 18.81
N LYS A 179 32.98 3.31 19.59
CA LYS A 179 34.32 2.77 19.38
C LYS A 179 34.41 1.75 18.23
N ASN A 180 33.39 0.91 18.05
CA ASN A 180 33.48 -0.27 17.17
C ASN A 180 32.68 -0.15 15.86
N CYS A 181 31.65 0.69 15.78
CA CYS A 181 30.69 0.65 14.67
C CYS A 181 30.80 1.83 13.70
N GLY A 182 31.31 2.99 14.17
CA GLY A 182 31.19 4.26 13.46
C GLY A 182 31.95 4.37 12.14
N ALA A 183 33.06 3.64 11.96
CA ALA A 183 33.92 3.78 10.78
C ALA A 183 33.43 2.96 9.56
N ASN A 184 32.93 1.75 9.77
CA ASN A 184 32.82 0.74 8.70
C ASN A 184 31.46 0.69 8.01
N VAL A 185 30.38 1.10 8.69
CA VAL A 185 29.02 1.00 8.13
C VAL A 185 28.62 2.31 7.44
N PRO A 186 28.30 2.36 6.14
CA PRO A 186 28.02 3.61 5.44
C PRO A 186 26.71 4.27 5.88
N ASN A 187 25.71 3.48 6.29
CA ASN A 187 24.41 3.96 6.73
C ASN A 187 24.16 3.54 8.18
N ILE A 188 24.09 4.50 9.10
CA ILE A 188 23.79 4.30 10.51
C ILE A 188 22.56 5.14 10.84
N ILE A 189 21.52 4.52 11.37
CA ILE A 189 20.34 5.24 11.82
C ILE A 189 19.96 4.85 13.24
N CYS A 190 19.71 5.84 14.07
CA CYS A 190 19.45 5.72 15.49
C CYS A 190 18.06 6.27 15.79
N PHE A 191 17.24 5.44 16.43
CA PHE A 191 15.88 5.78 16.83
C PHE A 191 15.69 5.57 18.32
N ASP A 192 15.03 6.51 18.99
CA ASP A 192 14.72 6.47 20.44
C ASP A 192 15.94 6.09 21.32
N SER A 193 17.16 6.41 20.85
CA SER A 193 18.45 6.02 21.43
C SER A 193 19.21 7.23 21.97
N SER A 194 20.34 7.00 22.63
CA SER A 194 21.17 8.05 23.21
C SER A 194 21.54 9.13 22.17
N PRO A 195 21.45 10.44 22.51
CA PRO A 195 21.77 11.53 21.60
C PRO A 195 23.26 11.60 21.23
N SER A 196 24.13 10.88 21.96
CA SER A 196 25.54 10.75 21.61
C SER A 196 25.77 9.91 20.34
N LEU A 197 24.82 9.04 19.98
CA LEU A 197 24.86 8.27 18.75
C LEU A 197 24.42 9.14 17.57
N LYS A 198 25.21 9.16 16.50
CA LYS A 198 24.99 10.02 15.34
C LYS A 198 24.50 9.21 14.15
N ASN A 199 23.51 9.78 13.45
CA ASN A 199 23.06 9.25 12.18
C ASN A 199 24.11 9.50 11.08
N LYS A 200 24.23 8.55 10.17
CA LYS A 200 25.11 8.61 9.01
C LYS A 200 24.38 8.04 7.81
N LEU A 201 24.33 8.75 6.69
CA LEU A 201 23.69 8.27 5.46
C LEU A 201 24.64 8.51 4.29
N GLY A 202 24.83 7.50 3.43
CA GLY A 202 25.80 7.59 2.34
C GLY A 202 27.23 7.91 2.79
N GLY A 203 27.60 7.52 4.02
CA GLY A 203 28.91 7.83 4.61
C GLY A 203 29.04 9.22 5.26
N SER A 204 28.02 10.08 5.15
CA SER A 204 28.04 11.45 5.71
C SER A 204 27.20 11.54 6.97
N VAL A 205 27.73 12.22 8.00
CA VAL A 205 27.01 12.43 9.28
C VAL A 205 25.83 13.37 9.05
N VAL A 206 24.65 12.94 9.49
CA VAL A 206 23.43 13.74 9.47
C VAL A 206 23.26 14.35 10.87
N GLY A 207 23.03 15.67 10.96
CA GLY A 207 22.75 16.31 12.24
C GLY A 207 21.53 15.70 12.92
N THR A 208 21.44 15.79 14.24
CA THR A 208 20.26 15.43 15.05
C THR A 208 20.01 16.54 16.08
N ASP A 209 18.76 16.98 16.23
CA ASP A 209 18.41 18.03 17.19
C ASP A 209 18.12 17.47 18.60
N SER A 210 18.25 18.34 19.59
CA SER A 210 18.38 18.16 21.05
C SER A 210 17.23 17.46 21.82
N ARG A 211 16.30 16.73 21.18
CA ARG A 211 15.17 16.05 21.86
C ARG A 211 15.05 14.54 21.63
N GLY A 212 16.01 13.88 20.99
CA GLY A 212 15.94 12.41 20.79
C GLY A 212 14.87 11.92 19.80
N THR A 213 14.04 12.85 19.28
CA THR A 213 13.21 12.67 18.08
C THR A 213 13.94 13.26 16.88
N LEU A 214 13.85 12.59 15.72
CA LEU A 214 14.49 12.92 14.43
C LEU A 214 14.07 14.26 13.78
N PHE A 215 13.95 15.35 14.55
CA PHE A 215 13.72 16.76 14.16
C PHE A 215 12.30 17.31 14.36
N SER A 216 12.21 18.36 15.17
CA SER A 216 11.07 19.29 15.20
C SER A 216 11.37 20.67 14.60
N LYS A 217 12.50 20.83 13.87
CA LYS A 217 12.79 22.00 13.00
C LYS A 217 14.03 21.75 12.13
N VAL A 218 13.84 21.53 10.84
CA VAL A 218 14.91 21.49 9.82
C VAL A 218 15.39 22.91 9.53
N THR A 219 16.17 23.51 10.42
CA THR A 219 16.74 24.86 10.20
C THR A 219 18.26 24.97 10.22
N GLU A 220 19.01 23.95 10.66
CA GLU A 220 20.49 24.06 10.77
C GLU A 220 21.30 23.31 9.69
N ILE A 221 20.68 22.50 8.82
CA ILE A 221 21.37 21.78 7.73
C ILE A 221 21.71 22.70 6.53
N LEU A 222 21.27 23.95 6.51
CA LEU A 222 21.45 24.85 5.36
C LEU A 222 22.84 25.48 5.20
N GLN A 223 23.86 25.09 5.98
CA GLN A 223 25.19 25.68 5.90
C GLN A 223 26.32 24.66 5.85
N LYS A 224 26.38 23.85 4.79
CA LYS A 224 27.60 23.52 4.02
C LYS A 224 27.33 22.37 3.04
N ASN A 225 27.25 22.74 1.76
CA ASN A 225 27.45 21.92 0.56
C ASN A 225 26.63 20.61 0.41
N ASN A 226 25.60 20.70 -0.45
CA ASN A 226 25.00 19.66 -1.30
C ASN A 226 24.54 18.35 -0.65
N ASP A 227 23.22 18.23 -0.41
CA ASP A 227 22.34 17.46 -1.32
C ASP A 227 20.89 17.49 -0.81
N ASN A 228 20.00 18.20 -1.54
CA ASN A 228 18.55 18.23 -1.26
C ASN A 228 17.94 16.80 -1.15
N ALA A 229 18.54 15.82 -1.83
CA ALA A 229 18.11 14.42 -1.81
C ALA A 229 18.31 13.75 -0.45
N THR A 230 19.44 13.98 0.23
CA THR A 230 19.69 13.42 1.57
C THR A 230 18.73 14.02 2.59
N ALA A 231 18.43 15.32 2.49
CA ALA A 231 17.43 15.96 3.34
C ALA A 231 16.02 15.37 3.14
N GLU A 232 15.63 15.11 1.88
CA GLU A 232 14.34 14.46 1.55
C GLU A 232 14.26 13.04 2.13
N VAL A 233 15.33 12.26 2.05
CA VAL A 233 15.38 10.91 2.63
C VAL A 233 15.25 10.97 4.15
N VAL A 234 16.00 11.84 4.82
CA VAL A 234 15.93 12.01 6.28
C VAL A 234 14.53 12.41 6.72
N GLN A 235 13.92 13.37 6.04
CA GLN A 235 12.54 13.79 6.31
C GLN A 235 11.56 12.63 6.15
N THR A 236 11.64 11.90 5.04
CA THR A 236 10.75 10.76 4.75
C THR A 236 10.86 9.66 5.81
N VAL A 237 12.09 9.34 6.22
CA VAL A 237 12.36 8.32 7.23
C VAL A 237 11.89 8.77 8.62
N SER A 238 12.08 10.05 8.97
CA SER A 238 11.58 10.59 10.24
C SER A 238 10.06 10.57 10.30
N GLU A 239 9.38 11.07 9.26
CA GLU A 239 7.92 11.12 9.20
C GLU A 239 7.32 9.72 9.28
N ALA A 240 7.93 8.74 8.60
CA ALA A 240 7.52 7.34 8.70
C ALA A 240 7.72 6.79 10.12
N TRP A 241 8.89 6.99 10.73
CA TRP A 241 9.16 6.52 12.09
C TRP A 241 8.17 7.10 13.10
N ASP A 242 7.84 8.39 12.99
CA ASP A 242 6.93 9.10 13.89
C ASP A 242 5.47 8.60 13.82
N ARG A 243 5.08 7.87 12.75
CA ARG A 243 3.77 7.21 12.66
C ARG A 243 3.65 5.94 13.52
N ARG A 244 4.74 5.48 14.14
CA ARG A 244 4.78 4.42 15.16
C ARG A 244 4.05 3.12 14.77
N ASN A 245 4.31 2.62 13.56
CA ASN A 245 3.78 1.32 13.10
C ASN A 245 4.83 0.45 12.38
N SER A 246 4.58 -0.86 12.28
CA SER A 246 5.54 -1.83 11.73
C SER A 246 5.78 -1.67 10.24
N ASP A 247 4.75 -1.31 9.47
CA ASP A 247 4.91 -1.08 8.04
C ASP A 247 5.85 0.10 7.76
N ASP A 248 5.77 1.15 8.58
CA ASP A 248 6.66 2.29 8.48
C ASP A 248 8.08 2.02 8.93
N ILE A 249 8.28 1.18 9.96
CA ILE A 249 9.62 0.71 10.34
C ILE A 249 10.29 0.02 9.15
N ARG A 250 9.58 -0.89 8.49
CA ARG A 250 10.07 -1.56 7.28
C ARG A 250 10.29 -0.56 6.15
N PHE A 251 9.37 0.38 5.95
CA PHE A 251 9.46 1.41 4.92
C PHE A 251 10.70 2.30 5.11
N CYS A 252 11.06 2.68 6.35
CA CYS A 252 12.29 3.41 6.66
C CYS A 252 13.53 2.71 6.06
N LEU A 253 13.64 1.40 6.27
CA LEU A 253 14.73 0.60 5.71
C LEU A 253 14.69 0.57 4.19
N LEU A 254 13.52 0.35 3.58
CA LEU A 254 13.37 0.32 2.12
C LEU A 254 13.77 1.66 1.47
N VAL A 255 13.45 2.79 2.10
CA VAL A 255 13.83 4.12 1.61
C VAL A 255 15.36 4.29 1.62
N ILE A 256 16.02 3.88 2.71
CA ILE A 256 17.49 3.95 2.82
C ILE A 256 18.15 3.03 1.78
N ILE A 257 17.65 1.79 1.63
CA ILE A 257 18.14 0.84 0.63
C ILE A 257 18.03 1.44 -0.77
N ASN A 258 16.86 1.98 -1.11
CA ASN A 258 16.61 2.58 -2.41
C ASN A 258 17.47 3.81 -2.70
N ALA A 259 17.74 4.62 -1.68
CA ALA A 259 18.51 5.85 -1.82
C ALA A 259 20.02 5.62 -1.92
N TYR A 260 20.56 4.67 -1.15
CA TYR A 260 22.02 4.57 -0.95
C TYR A 260 22.65 3.23 -1.35
N ILE A 261 21.85 2.18 -1.59
CA ILE A 261 22.38 0.83 -1.83
C ILE A 261 22.01 0.35 -3.23
N ARG A 262 20.71 0.12 -3.49
CA ARG A 262 20.20 -0.28 -4.81
C ARG A 262 18.71 0.00 -4.96
N PRO A 263 18.20 0.23 -6.18
CA PRO A 263 16.78 0.51 -6.41
C PRO A 263 15.86 -0.60 -5.88
N VAL A 264 14.80 -0.22 -5.17
CA VAL A 264 13.79 -1.14 -4.64
C VAL A 264 12.59 -1.17 -5.57
N SER A 265 12.21 -2.35 -6.06
CA SER A 265 11.14 -2.53 -7.05
C SER A 265 9.79 -1.95 -6.58
N SER A 266 9.43 -2.17 -5.32
CA SER A 266 8.19 -1.66 -4.70
C SER A 266 8.18 -0.14 -4.51
N LEU A 267 9.34 0.52 -4.58
CA LEU A 267 9.46 1.98 -4.46
C LEU A 267 9.64 2.70 -5.81
N LYS A 268 9.66 1.96 -6.94
CA LYS A 268 9.78 2.53 -8.30
C LYS A 268 8.68 3.55 -8.63
N ASN A 269 7.55 3.49 -7.94
CA ASN A 269 6.34 4.28 -8.19
C ASN A 269 6.35 5.67 -7.51
N LEU A 270 7.48 6.09 -6.93
CA LEU A 270 7.59 7.36 -6.20
C LEU A 270 7.64 8.64 -7.07
N ARG A 271 7.64 8.56 -8.40
CA ARG A 271 7.87 9.75 -9.24
C ARG A 271 7.09 9.77 -10.55
N SER A 272 6.48 10.92 -10.84
CA SER A 272 6.04 11.29 -12.17
C SER A 272 7.21 11.47 -13.12
N LYS A 273 7.08 11.00 -14.36
CA LYS A 273 8.09 11.15 -15.41
C LYS A 273 7.95 12.51 -16.13
N GLY A 274 8.13 13.61 -15.38
CA GLY A 274 8.30 14.97 -15.91
C GLY A 274 7.34 15.41 -17.02
N PHE A 275 7.84 16.14 -18.03
CA PHE A 275 7.06 16.69 -19.14
C PHE A 275 6.30 15.64 -19.98
N LYS A 276 6.77 14.39 -20.04
CA LYS A 276 6.10 13.31 -20.80
C LYS A 276 4.76 12.95 -20.17
N THR A 277 4.72 12.82 -18.86
CA THR A 277 3.49 12.58 -18.09
C THR A 277 2.46 13.69 -18.34
N LEU A 278 2.90 14.96 -18.26
CA LEU A 278 2.01 16.10 -18.46
C LEU A 278 1.46 16.13 -19.90
N ASN A 279 2.31 15.88 -20.89
CA ASN A 279 1.88 15.84 -22.29
C ASN A 279 0.82 14.74 -22.52
N CYS A 280 1.01 13.55 -21.93
CA CYS A 280 0.02 12.48 -21.98
C CYS A 280 -1.32 12.91 -21.38
N MET A 281 -1.29 13.48 -20.17
CA MET A 281 -2.48 13.94 -19.45
C MET A 281 -3.25 14.99 -20.23
N VAL A 282 -2.56 16.04 -20.72
CA VAL A 282 -3.21 17.14 -21.46
C VAL A 282 -3.79 16.65 -22.80
N THR A 283 -3.05 15.80 -23.51
CA THR A 283 -3.47 15.30 -24.84
C THR A 283 -4.66 14.36 -24.76
N ASN A 284 -4.66 13.43 -23.80
CA ASN A 284 -5.67 12.37 -23.74
C ASN A 284 -6.81 12.65 -22.76
N CYS A 285 -6.56 13.44 -21.72
CA CYS A 285 -7.47 13.63 -20.58
C CYS A 285 -7.83 15.10 -20.31
N GLY A 286 -7.55 16.02 -21.25
CA GLY A 286 -7.74 17.46 -21.07
C GLY A 286 -9.15 17.85 -20.60
N SER A 287 -10.19 17.18 -21.10
CA SER A 287 -11.57 17.46 -20.67
C SER A 287 -11.86 17.05 -19.23
N GLN A 288 -11.35 15.89 -18.80
CA GLN A 288 -11.51 15.38 -17.44
C GLN A 288 -10.69 16.22 -16.45
N ILE A 289 -9.50 16.66 -16.85
CA ILE A 289 -8.67 17.60 -16.10
C ILE A 289 -9.43 18.91 -15.89
N LEU A 290 -9.97 19.51 -16.95
CA LEU A 290 -10.71 20.76 -16.83
C LEU A 290 -11.93 20.61 -15.92
N ASN A 291 -12.71 19.53 -16.08
CA ASN A 291 -13.88 19.26 -15.24
C ASN A 291 -13.48 19.07 -13.76
N CYS A 292 -12.38 18.38 -13.50
CA CYS A 292 -11.84 18.25 -12.14
C CYS A 292 -11.40 19.60 -11.56
N LEU A 293 -10.71 20.43 -12.34
CA LEU A 293 -10.29 21.76 -11.89
C LEU A 293 -11.47 22.72 -11.65
N LEU A 294 -12.62 22.49 -12.29
CA LEU A 294 -13.84 23.25 -12.05
C LEU A 294 -14.64 22.70 -10.85
N ASP A 295 -14.48 21.42 -10.51
CA ASP A 295 -15.10 20.80 -9.34
C ASP A 295 -14.33 21.16 -8.05
N PRO A 296 -14.97 21.80 -7.05
CA PRO A 296 -14.30 22.17 -5.80
C PRO A 296 -13.73 20.97 -5.04
N ASN A 297 -14.45 19.85 -5.00
CA ASN A 297 -14.01 18.65 -4.28
C ASN A 297 -12.81 18.01 -4.98
N CYS A 298 -12.86 17.85 -6.30
CA CYS A 298 -11.74 17.31 -7.06
C CYS A 298 -10.48 18.17 -6.91
N ARG A 299 -10.59 19.51 -6.96
CA ARG A 299 -9.45 20.40 -6.66
C ARG A 299 -8.86 20.17 -5.26
N LYS A 300 -9.72 20.07 -4.23
CA LYS A 300 -9.27 19.79 -2.86
C LYS A 300 -8.59 18.44 -2.76
N ALA A 301 -9.12 17.42 -3.45
CA ALA A 301 -8.51 16.09 -3.53
C ALA A 301 -7.10 16.17 -4.12
N LEU A 302 -6.94 16.82 -5.28
CA LEU A 302 -5.63 16.98 -5.93
C LEU A 302 -4.65 17.76 -5.04
N GLN A 303 -5.09 18.85 -4.42
CA GLN A 303 -4.26 19.64 -3.50
C GLN A 303 -3.83 18.84 -2.25
N CYS A 304 -4.72 18.00 -1.73
CA CYS A 304 -4.44 17.12 -0.60
C CYS A 304 -3.43 16.03 -0.98
N LEU A 305 -3.68 15.32 -2.08
CA LEU A 305 -2.80 14.26 -2.60
C LEU A 305 -1.38 14.78 -2.87
N ASN A 306 -1.24 16.03 -3.29
CA ASN A 306 0.08 16.66 -3.51
C ASN A 306 0.92 16.86 -2.27
N ARG A 307 0.29 16.83 -1.10
CA ARG A 307 0.96 16.95 0.19
C ARG A 307 1.26 15.59 0.80
N CYS A 308 0.67 14.52 0.27
CA CYS A 308 0.98 13.16 0.68
C CYS A 308 2.28 12.70 0.01
N SER A 309 3.07 11.92 0.74
CA SER A 309 4.08 11.09 0.10
C SER A 309 3.39 10.07 -0.84
N PRO A 310 3.89 9.80 -2.06
CA PRO A 310 3.21 8.89 -3.00
C PRO A 310 3.05 7.44 -2.49
N VAL A 311 3.84 7.07 -1.48
CA VAL A 311 3.82 5.76 -0.82
C VAL A 311 3.04 5.75 0.50
N ASP A 312 2.57 6.92 0.97
CA ASP A 312 1.70 7.02 2.14
C ASP A 312 0.26 6.69 1.76
N GLN A 313 -0.08 5.40 1.84
CA GLN A 313 -1.41 4.92 1.48
C GLN A 313 -2.51 5.51 2.37
N VAL A 314 -2.22 5.75 3.65
CA VAL A 314 -3.20 6.32 4.61
C VAL A 314 -3.55 7.75 4.20
N CYS A 315 -2.55 8.60 3.95
CA CYS A 315 -2.77 9.98 3.51
C CYS A 315 -3.51 10.02 2.18
N ASN A 316 -3.04 9.23 1.20
CA ASN A 316 -3.63 9.21 -0.14
C ASN A 316 -5.10 8.78 -0.10
N TYR A 317 -5.40 7.67 0.56
CA TYR A 317 -6.76 7.16 0.67
C TYR A 317 -7.66 8.12 1.44
N ARG A 318 -7.18 8.71 2.54
CA ARG A 318 -7.94 9.71 3.32
C ARG A 318 -8.28 10.96 2.50
N CYS A 319 -7.36 11.44 1.66
CA CYS A 319 -7.64 12.55 0.74
C CYS A 319 -8.76 12.19 -0.24
N ILE A 320 -8.67 11.01 -0.88
CA ILE A 320 -9.67 10.55 -1.86
C ILE A 320 -11.03 10.37 -1.18
N ALA A 321 -11.08 9.65 -0.06
CA ALA A 321 -12.32 9.36 0.65
C ALA A 321 -12.97 10.62 1.27
N SER A 322 -12.19 11.67 1.56
CA SER A 322 -12.73 12.97 2.03
C SER A 322 -13.39 13.78 0.92
N TYR A 323 -12.89 13.65 -0.31
CA TYR A 323 -13.22 14.53 -1.44
C TYR A 323 -13.76 13.81 -2.67
N GLU A 324 -14.18 12.56 -2.53
CA GLU A 324 -14.74 11.73 -3.60
C GLU A 324 -15.84 12.48 -4.37
N SER A 325 -15.67 12.55 -5.69
CA SER A 325 -16.62 13.16 -6.61
C SER A 325 -16.58 12.47 -7.97
N PRO A 326 -17.67 12.53 -8.77
CA PRO A 326 -17.66 11.96 -10.12
C PRO A 326 -16.58 12.55 -11.03
N SER A 327 -16.22 13.82 -10.82
CA SER A 327 -15.14 14.48 -11.56
C SER A 327 -13.77 13.91 -11.21
N LEU A 328 -13.53 13.61 -9.92
CA LEU A 328 -12.31 12.94 -9.47
C LEU A 328 -12.21 11.52 -10.04
N GLU A 329 -13.30 10.75 -9.97
CA GLU A 329 -13.36 9.41 -10.53
C GLU A 329 -13.05 9.41 -12.03
N ALA A 330 -13.68 10.31 -12.80
CA ALA A 330 -13.47 10.42 -14.25
C ALA A 330 -12.04 10.86 -14.59
N PHE A 331 -11.46 11.77 -13.81
CA PHE A 331 -10.07 12.19 -13.93
C PHE A 331 -9.11 11.01 -13.70
N SER A 332 -9.22 10.34 -12.56
CA SER A 332 -8.38 9.19 -12.20
C SER A 332 -8.51 8.05 -13.21
N LEU A 333 -9.74 7.74 -13.65
CA LEU A 333 -10.01 6.74 -14.68
C LEU A 333 -9.30 7.06 -15.99
N CYS A 334 -9.28 8.32 -16.42
CA CYS A 334 -8.61 8.69 -17.65
C CYS A 334 -7.09 8.59 -17.51
N VAL A 335 -6.54 9.24 -16.48
CA VAL A 335 -5.09 9.42 -16.31
C VAL A 335 -4.39 8.12 -15.94
N LEU A 336 -4.95 7.36 -14.99
CA LEU A 336 -4.34 6.15 -14.45
C LEU A 336 -4.77 4.92 -15.25
N GLN A 337 -6.08 4.71 -15.40
CA GLN A 337 -6.60 3.43 -15.90
C GLN A 337 -6.62 3.31 -17.42
N LYS A 338 -7.07 4.34 -18.14
CA LYS A 338 -7.25 4.28 -19.60
C LYS A 338 -5.95 4.56 -20.37
N HIS A 339 -5.18 5.54 -19.92
CA HIS A 339 -3.98 5.97 -20.62
C HIS A 339 -2.68 5.71 -19.85
N ASN A 340 -2.75 5.34 -18.57
CA ASN A 340 -1.62 5.11 -17.68
C ASN A 340 -0.49 6.15 -17.90
N CYS A 341 -0.84 7.43 -17.84
CA CYS A 341 0.08 8.54 -18.13
C CYS A 341 1.24 8.64 -17.12
N LEU A 342 1.13 7.95 -15.99
CA LEU A 342 2.20 7.83 -14.99
C LEU A 342 3.11 6.61 -15.25
N GLU A 343 2.74 5.73 -16.18
CA GLU A 343 3.44 4.47 -16.49
C GLU A 343 3.71 3.64 -15.23
N LEU A 344 2.70 3.57 -14.35
CA LEU A 344 2.77 2.82 -13.11
C LEU A 344 2.30 1.40 -13.34
N ASP A 345 2.91 0.49 -12.60
CA ASP A 345 2.54 -0.92 -12.55
C ASP A 345 2.85 -1.47 -11.15
N ALA A 346 1.94 -2.27 -10.63
CA ALA A 346 2.09 -2.94 -9.34
C ALA A 346 1.38 -4.29 -9.39
N LYS A 347 2.09 -5.33 -8.96
CA LYS A 347 1.56 -6.68 -8.90
C LYS A 347 0.97 -6.94 -7.52
N ILE A 348 -0.02 -7.84 -7.47
CA ILE A 348 -0.49 -8.39 -6.20
C ILE A 348 0.69 -9.11 -5.55
N PRO A 349 1.03 -8.83 -4.27
CA PRO A 349 2.12 -9.52 -3.60
C PRO A 349 1.81 -11.01 -3.40
N ASP A 350 2.75 -11.87 -3.80
CA ASP A 350 2.65 -13.32 -3.59
C ASP A 350 3.08 -13.74 -2.16
N LYS A 351 3.65 -12.81 -1.39
CA LYS A 351 4.14 -13.04 -0.02
C LYS A 351 3.48 -12.08 0.99
N PRO A 352 3.21 -12.54 2.22
CA PRO A 352 3.38 -13.92 2.68
C PRO A 352 2.35 -14.86 2.03
N TYR A 353 2.72 -16.12 1.81
CA TYR A 353 1.75 -17.13 1.42
C TYR A 353 0.91 -17.51 2.64
N VAL A 354 -0.39 -17.26 2.57
CA VAL A 354 -1.33 -17.56 3.66
C VAL A 354 -2.21 -18.75 3.24
N PRO A 355 -2.08 -19.91 3.90
CA PRO A 355 -2.90 -21.07 3.56
C PRO A 355 -4.36 -20.85 3.99
N PRO A 356 -5.35 -21.24 3.18
CA PRO A 356 -6.76 -21.22 3.59
C PRO A 356 -7.02 -22.25 4.69
N MET A 357 -8.02 -21.98 5.53
CA MET A 357 -8.62 -23.03 6.35
C MET A 357 -9.17 -24.14 5.44
N PHE A 358 -8.98 -25.39 5.84
CA PHE A 358 -9.36 -26.55 5.03
C PHE A 358 -10.47 -27.39 5.68
N LYS A 359 -10.85 -27.10 6.93
CA LYS A 359 -11.97 -27.73 7.64
C LYS A 359 -12.81 -26.71 8.37
N PHE A 360 -14.11 -26.95 8.45
CA PHE A 360 -15.05 -26.21 9.29
C PHE A 360 -15.98 -27.21 10.00
N ARG A 361 -16.12 -27.10 11.33
CA ARG A 361 -16.92 -28.04 12.15
C ARG A 361 -16.60 -29.52 11.87
N GLY A 362 -15.31 -29.83 11.64
CA GLY A 362 -14.80 -31.18 11.38
C GLY A 362 -14.90 -31.69 9.94
N ASN A 363 -15.66 -31.03 9.06
CA ASN A 363 -15.82 -31.41 7.65
C ASN A 363 -14.82 -30.67 6.77
N ASP A 364 -14.42 -31.28 5.65
CA ASP A 364 -13.59 -30.62 4.65
C ASP A 364 -14.31 -29.42 4.02
N LEU A 365 -13.59 -28.31 3.84
CA LEU A 365 -14.16 -27.08 3.31
C LEU A 365 -14.38 -27.20 1.80
N ASP A 366 -15.63 -27.02 1.36
CA ASP A 366 -16.00 -26.85 -0.04
C ASP A 366 -16.27 -25.37 -0.38
N HIS A 367 -16.53 -25.07 -1.67
CA HIS A 367 -16.72 -23.69 -2.11
C HIS A 367 -18.03 -23.08 -1.60
N GLU A 368 -19.07 -23.89 -1.50
CA GLU A 368 -20.39 -23.50 -1.00
C GLU A 368 -20.31 -23.08 0.48
N THR A 369 -19.66 -23.90 1.30
CA THR A 369 -19.41 -23.62 2.72
C THR A 369 -18.48 -22.42 2.87
N ALA A 370 -17.41 -22.31 2.09
CA ALA A 370 -16.54 -21.14 2.14
C ALA A 370 -17.26 -19.81 1.83
N GLU A 371 -18.17 -19.81 0.85
CA GLU A 371 -19.03 -18.66 0.59
C GLU A 371 -20.01 -18.40 1.75
N ASP A 372 -20.60 -19.45 2.33
CA ASP A 372 -21.51 -19.32 3.48
C ASP A 372 -20.79 -18.77 4.73
N LEU A 373 -19.51 -19.09 4.94
CA LEU A 373 -18.68 -18.47 5.99
C LEU A 373 -18.51 -16.96 5.77
N PHE A 374 -18.35 -16.53 4.52
CA PHE A 374 -18.34 -15.10 4.20
C PHE A 374 -19.71 -14.45 4.39
N VAL A 375 -20.79 -15.09 3.94
CA VAL A 375 -22.17 -14.60 4.17
C VAL A 375 -22.42 -14.41 5.67
N GLY A 376 -21.86 -15.29 6.51
CA GLY A 376 -21.81 -15.12 7.95
C GLY A 376 -23.21 -14.95 8.53
N TRP A 377 -23.43 -13.84 9.22
CA TRP A 377 -24.66 -13.54 9.94
C TRP A 377 -25.78 -12.89 9.09
N LEU A 378 -25.51 -12.58 7.83
CA LEU A 378 -26.45 -11.85 6.98
C LEU A 378 -27.74 -12.67 6.78
N GLY A 379 -28.88 -12.07 7.12
CA GLY A 379 -30.21 -12.71 7.10
C GLY A 379 -30.77 -12.93 8.51
N THR A 380 -29.90 -13.19 9.49
CA THR A 380 -30.25 -13.07 10.92
C THR A 380 -29.97 -11.65 11.40
N LEU A 381 -28.86 -11.08 10.95
CA LEU A 381 -28.51 -9.66 11.08
C LEU A 381 -28.61 -8.98 9.70
N ASP A 382 -28.58 -7.64 9.69
CA ASP A 382 -28.55 -6.83 8.47
C ASP A 382 -27.16 -6.82 7.78
N TRP A 383 -26.17 -7.52 8.34
CA TRP A 383 -24.80 -7.60 7.83
C TRP A 383 -24.21 -9.00 7.99
N SER A 384 -23.16 -9.30 7.22
CA SER A 384 -22.43 -10.56 7.35
C SER A 384 -21.53 -10.56 8.57
N TRP A 385 -20.74 -9.49 8.70
CA TRP A 385 -19.69 -9.35 9.68
C TRP A 385 -19.44 -7.87 10.00
N ARG A 386 -19.06 -7.56 11.24
CA ARG A 386 -18.48 -6.27 11.63
C ARG A 386 -16.98 -6.43 11.79
N VAL A 387 -16.21 -5.47 11.31
CA VAL A 387 -14.76 -5.46 11.51
C VAL A 387 -14.46 -5.03 12.94
N VAL A 388 -13.69 -5.87 13.62
CA VAL A 388 -13.19 -5.65 14.98
C VAL A 388 -11.88 -4.87 14.92
N ALA A 389 -10.98 -5.34 14.06
CA ALA A 389 -9.67 -4.76 13.85
C ALA A 389 -9.11 -5.23 12.50
N GLY A 390 -8.17 -4.48 11.93
CA GLY A 390 -7.39 -4.99 10.80
C GLY A 390 -5.97 -4.47 10.76
N GLN A 391 -5.14 -5.07 9.93
CA GLN A 391 -3.70 -4.83 9.91
C GLN A 391 -3.33 -3.58 9.13
N ASN A 392 -4.05 -3.25 8.06
CA ASN A 392 -3.68 -2.14 7.20
C ASN A 392 -4.50 -0.88 7.55
N PRO A 393 -3.89 0.13 8.17
CA PRO A 393 -4.63 1.30 8.63
C PRO A 393 -5.25 2.13 7.50
N ALA A 394 -4.77 1.98 6.25
CA ALA A 394 -5.34 2.69 5.11
C ALA A 394 -6.70 2.14 4.67
N TYR A 395 -6.97 0.85 4.94
CA TYR A 395 -8.17 0.14 4.44
C TYR A 395 -9.05 -0.44 5.56
N ASP A 396 -8.46 -0.70 6.73
CA ASP A 396 -9.09 -1.48 7.80
C ASP A 396 -9.38 -0.67 9.07
N GLN A 397 -8.95 0.60 9.14
CA GLN A 397 -9.13 1.45 10.33
C GLN A 397 -10.17 2.54 10.08
N PHE A 398 -11.36 2.13 9.64
CA PHE A 398 -12.51 3.02 9.48
C PHE A 398 -13.55 2.78 10.57
N PRO A 399 -14.10 3.83 11.19
CA PRO A 399 -15.21 3.65 12.12
C PRO A 399 -16.38 2.93 11.46
N CYS A 400 -17.10 2.13 12.26
CA CYS A 400 -18.35 1.49 11.86
C CYS A 400 -18.25 0.71 10.54
N GLN A 401 -17.32 -0.24 10.48
CA GLN A 401 -17.06 -1.00 9.26
C GLN A 401 -17.86 -2.32 9.25
N TYR A 402 -18.83 -2.40 8.35
CA TYR A 402 -19.64 -3.56 8.06
C TYR A 402 -19.19 -4.23 6.77
N GLN A 403 -19.28 -5.55 6.73
CA GLN A 403 -19.06 -6.35 5.55
C GLN A 403 -20.36 -7.02 5.14
N LEU A 404 -20.71 -6.90 3.85
CA LEU A 404 -21.86 -7.57 3.26
C LEU A 404 -21.37 -8.55 2.20
N PHE A 405 -21.64 -9.83 2.40
CA PHE A 405 -21.38 -10.88 1.42
C PHE A 405 -22.69 -11.54 1.04
N TYR A 406 -22.97 -11.63 -0.26
CA TYR A 406 -24.23 -12.23 -0.71
C TYR A 406 -24.15 -12.73 -2.15
N ARG A 407 -25.04 -13.66 -2.48
CA ARG A 407 -25.18 -14.20 -3.83
C ARG A 407 -26.15 -13.35 -4.64
N GLY A 408 -25.69 -12.92 -5.82
CA GLY A 408 -26.51 -12.15 -6.75
C GLY A 408 -27.53 -13.01 -7.49
N LYS A 409 -28.42 -12.35 -8.24
CA LYS A 409 -29.46 -13.03 -9.05
C LYS A 409 -28.92 -13.98 -10.11
N ALA A 410 -27.79 -13.65 -10.70
CA ALA A 410 -27.19 -14.47 -11.74
C ALA A 410 -26.49 -15.68 -11.12
N ARG A 411 -26.65 -16.86 -11.75
CA ARG A 411 -26.00 -18.10 -11.30
C ARG A 411 -24.49 -17.90 -11.17
N GLY A 412 -23.94 -18.26 -10.01
CA GLY A 412 -22.50 -18.11 -9.71
C GLY A 412 -22.05 -16.68 -9.46
N SER A 413 -22.98 -15.74 -9.28
CA SER A 413 -22.66 -14.36 -8.88
C SER A 413 -22.50 -14.26 -7.37
N PHE A 414 -21.33 -13.81 -6.92
CA PHE A 414 -21.07 -13.50 -5.52
C PHE A 414 -20.53 -12.06 -5.40
N TRP A 415 -21.01 -11.33 -4.41
CA TRP A 415 -20.71 -9.92 -4.20
C TRP A 415 -20.20 -9.69 -2.79
N TYR A 416 -19.27 -8.75 -2.68
CA TYR A 416 -18.79 -8.21 -1.42
C TYR A 416 -18.98 -6.70 -1.43
N GLU A 417 -19.60 -6.16 -0.39
CA GLU A 417 -19.76 -4.72 -0.23
C GLU A 417 -19.34 -4.28 1.18
N PRO A 418 -18.15 -3.69 1.34
CA PRO A 418 -17.80 -3.02 2.58
C PRO A 418 -18.59 -1.71 2.69
N VAL A 419 -19.12 -1.45 3.88
CA VAL A 419 -19.81 -0.22 4.25
C VAL A 419 -19.13 0.34 5.50
N PHE A 420 -18.61 1.56 5.43
CA PHE A 420 -17.79 2.12 6.51
C PHE A 420 -17.94 3.64 6.59
N GLN A 421 -17.65 4.21 7.75
CA GLN A 421 -17.60 5.65 7.91
C GLN A 421 -16.20 6.18 7.68
N VAL A 422 -16.12 7.38 7.12
CA VAL A 422 -14.87 8.12 6.96
C VAL A 422 -15.01 9.45 7.69
N MET A 423 -14.07 9.73 8.58
CA MET A 423 -13.87 11.08 9.12
C MET A 423 -13.13 11.91 8.08
N THR A 424 -13.87 12.78 7.38
CA THR A 424 -13.27 13.66 6.36
C THR A 424 -12.25 14.61 6.98
N LEU A 425 -11.39 15.19 6.15
CA LEU A 425 -10.43 16.21 6.61
C LEU A 425 -11.10 17.48 7.16
N GLU A 426 -12.38 17.71 6.84
CA GLU A 426 -13.23 18.75 7.44
C GLU A 426 -13.91 18.32 8.75
N GLY A 427 -13.63 17.12 9.27
CA GLY A 427 -14.21 16.62 10.52
C GLY A 427 -15.66 16.16 10.41
N LYS A 428 -16.14 15.80 9.21
CA LYS A 428 -17.48 15.23 9.01
C LYS A 428 -17.40 13.72 8.90
N LEU A 429 -18.35 13.01 9.50
CA LEU A 429 -18.53 11.58 9.25
C LEU A 429 -19.40 11.38 8.00
N VAL A 430 -18.91 10.58 7.07
CA VAL A 430 -19.65 10.21 5.85
C VAL A 430 -19.60 8.70 5.62
N TRP A 431 -20.72 8.12 5.22
CA TRP A 431 -20.79 6.72 4.83
C TRP A 431 -20.19 6.51 3.45
N ARG A 432 -19.34 5.49 3.33
CA ARG A 432 -18.77 4.99 2.08
C ARG A 432 -19.18 3.54 1.89
N ARG A 433 -19.38 3.19 0.63
CA ARG A 433 -19.77 1.85 0.21
C ARG A 433 -19.08 1.53 -1.09
N ARG A 434 -18.50 0.34 -1.18
CA ARG A 434 -17.84 -0.17 -2.38
C ARG A 434 -18.49 -1.47 -2.80
N ARG A 435 -18.47 -1.78 -4.10
CA ARG A 435 -19.11 -2.99 -4.63
C ARG A 435 -18.13 -3.82 -5.41
N TYR A 436 -17.70 -4.91 -4.79
CA TYR A 436 -16.74 -5.85 -5.34
C TYR A 436 -17.44 -7.03 -5.97
N ARG A 437 -16.98 -7.40 -7.16
CA ARG A 437 -17.28 -8.70 -7.73
C ARG A 437 -16.35 -9.74 -7.12
N VAL A 438 -16.91 -10.83 -6.63
CA VAL A 438 -16.15 -11.94 -6.06
C VAL A 438 -16.21 -13.15 -6.99
N LYS A 439 -15.07 -13.83 -7.14
CA LYS A 439 -14.95 -15.11 -7.85
C LYS A 439 -14.22 -16.11 -6.95
N ARG A 440 -14.70 -17.36 -6.95
CA ARG A 440 -14.01 -18.48 -6.30
C ARG A 440 -12.58 -18.60 -6.85
N GLY A 441 -11.62 -18.82 -5.95
CA GLY A 441 -10.29 -19.30 -6.29
C GLY A 441 -10.32 -20.79 -6.63
N ARG A 442 -9.15 -21.37 -6.91
CA ARG A 442 -9.04 -22.80 -7.23
C ARG A 442 -9.23 -23.70 -6.01
N ILE A 443 -8.84 -23.20 -4.84
CA ILE A 443 -8.90 -23.93 -3.56
C ILE A 443 -10.07 -23.35 -2.75
N PRO A 444 -10.95 -24.17 -2.16
CA PRO A 444 -11.94 -23.70 -1.20
C PRO A 444 -11.31 -22.79 -0.12
N GLY A 445 -12.02 -21.74 0.28
CA GLY A 445 -11.49 -20.71 1.18
C GLY A 445 -10.61 -19.64 0.51
N THR A 446 -10.38 -19.70 -0.81
CA THR A 446 -9.66 -18.66 -1.56
C THR A 446 -10.53 -17.99 -2.62
N PHE A 447 -10.32 -16.69 -2.86
CA PHE A 447 -11.20 -15.87 -3.71
C PHE A 447 -10.45 -14.74 -4.41
N ASN A 448 -10.94 -14.34 -5.59
CA ASN A 448 -10.47 -13.18 -6.33
C ASN A 448 -11.54 -12.09 -6.34
N PHE A 449 -11.17 -10.92 -5.85
CA PHE A 449 -12.01 -9.75 -5.69
C PHE A 449 -11.60 -8.71 -6.74
N SER A 450 -12.58 -8.01 -7.31
CA SER A 450 -12.31 -6.91 -8.25
C SER A 450 -13.32 -5.79 -8.09
N VAL A 451 -12.83 -4.56 -8.05
CA VAL A 451 -13.64 -3.34 -7.98
C VAL A 451 -13.04 -2.26 -8.88
N LEU A 452 -13.89 -1.42 -9.46
CA LEU A 452 -13.47 -0.11 -9.97
C LEU A 452 -13.84 0.90 -8.90
N ASP A 453 -12.85 1.42 -8.17
CA ASP A 453 -13.06 2.39 -7.11
C ASP A 453 -12.32 3.69 -7.43
N ASN A 454 -13.00 4.83 -7.33
CA ASN A 454 -12.43 6.15 -7.60
C ASN A 454 -11.65 6.23 -8.93
N GLY A 455 -12.11 5.49 -9.95
CA GLY A 455 -11.50 5.45 -11.28
C GLY A 455 -10.32 4.49 -11.44
N VAL A 456 -9.97 3.72 -10.40
CA VAL A 456 -8.86 2.77 -10.41
C VAL A 456 -9.38 1.36 -10.19
N VAL A 457 -8.96 0.42 -11.04
CA VAL A 457 -9.29 -0.99 -10.83
C VAL A 457 -8.37 -1.56 -9.76
N SER A 458 -8.97 -2.03 -8.67
CA SER A 458 -8.30 -2.86 -7.68
C SER A 458 -8.59 -4.33 -7.94
N LYS A 459 -7.56 -5.16 -7.84
CA LYS A 459 -7.65 -6.61 -7.84
C LYS A 459 -7.07 -7.13 -6.53
N GLU A 460 -7.78 -8.02 -5.88
CA GLU A 460 -7.40 -8.56 -4.59
C GLU A 460 -7.57 -10.09 -4.58
N PHE A 461 -6.71 -10.76 -3.83
CA PHE A 461 -6.78 -12.17 -3.54
C PHE A 461 -7.03 -12.35 -2.04
N TRP A 462 -8.15 -12.97 -1.69
CA TRP A 462 -8.62 -13.14 -0.33
C TRP A 462 -8.57 -14.60 0.08
N THR A 463 -8.17 -14.84 1.33
CA THR A 463 -8.08 -16.15 1.96
C THR A 463 -8.85 -16.13 3.28
N ILE A 464 -9.74 -17.10 3.47
CA ILE A 464 -10.33 -17.39 4.78
C ILE A 464 -9.28 -18.14 5.59
N VAL A 465 -8.75 -17.48 6.62
CA VAL A 465 -7.63 -18.01 7.42
C VAL A 465 -8.14 -18.93 8.51
N ASP A 466 -9.17 -18.48 9.22
CA ASP A 466 -9.89 -19.25 10.23
C ASP A 466 -11.24 -18.59 10.52
N VAL A 467 -12.23 -19.39 10.94
CA VAL A 467 -13.54 -18.94 11.39
C VAL A 467 -13.97 -19.81 12.57
N ALA A 468 -14.42 -19.19 13.66
CA ALA A 468 -14.92 -19.89 14.83
C ALA A 468 -16.10 -20.81 14.46
N ASP A 469 -16.20 -21.98 15.08
CA ASP A 469 -17.24 -22.95 14.73
C ASP A 469 -18.65 -22.40 14.99
N ASP A 470 -18.80 -21.51 15.96
CA ASP A 470 -20.04 -20.80 16.29
C ASP A 470 -20.24 -19.50 15.51
N LEU A 471 -19.34 -19.16 14.58
CA LEU A 471 -19.28 -17.88 13.87
C LEU A 471 -19.11 -16.67 14.80
N GLY A 472 -18.59 -16.87 16.02
CA GLY A 472 -18.29 -15.78 16.95
C GLY A 472 -17.19 -14.84 16.45
N TRP A 473 -16.29 -15.32 15.58
CA TRP A 473 -15.31 -14.50 14.88
C TRP A 473 -14.82 -15.14 13.58
N GLY A 474 -14.24 -14.34 12.70
CA GLY A 474 -13.53 -14.78 11.50
C GLY A 474 -12.28 -13.96 11.24
N LEU A 475 -11.26 -14.55 10.63
CA LEU A 475 -10.05 -13.85 10.18
C LEU A 475 -9.87 -14.07 8.68
N PHE A 476 -9.86 -12.96 7.94
CA PHE A 476 -9.71 -12.97 6.48
C PHE A 476 -8.45 -12.21 6.09
N HIS A 477 -7.55 -12.86 5.36
CA HIS A 477 -6.33 -12.24 4.83
C HIS A 477 -6.55 -11.82 3.39
N TYR A 478 -5.94 -10.70 2.98
CA TYR A 478 -5.98 -10.24 1.61
C TYR A 478 -4.62 -9.72 1.14
N SER A 479 -4.34 -9.96 -0.14
CA SER A 479 -3.26 -9.32 -0.90
C SER A 479 -3.89 -8.61 -2.09
N GLY A 480 -3.56 -7.34 -2.31
CA GLY A 480 -4.18 -6.54 -3.36
C GLY A 480 -3.21 -5.65 -4.10
N ALA A 481 -3.66 -5.20 -5.27
CA ALA A 481 -2.98 -4.18 -6.03
C ALA A 481 -3.97 -3.28 -6.78
N ALA A 482 -3.72 -1.98 -6.65
CA ALA A 482 -4.19 -0.97 -7.59
C ALA A 482 -3.10 -0.80 -8.64
N GLU A 483 -3.05 -1.75 -9.58
CA GLU A 483 -1.95 -1.98 -10.54
C GLU A 483 -1.50 -0.69 -11.24
N VAL A 484 -2.45 0.02 -11.86
CA VAL A 484 -2.19 1.27 -12.61
C VAL A 484 -1.99 2.51 -11.73
N ALA A 485 -2.22 2.39 -10.42
CA ALA A 485 -1.84 3.40 -9.43
C ALA A 485 -0.47 3.09 -8.80
N GLY A 486 0.17 1.98 -9.20
CA GLY A 486 1.49 1.60 -8.68
C GLY A 486 1.47 1.19 -7.20
N GLN A 487 0.31 0.79 -6.67
CA GLN A 487 0.17 0.44 -5.26
C GLN A 487 -0.14 -1.04 -5.11
N SER A 488 0.60 -1.68 -4.21
CA SER A 488 0.35 -3.02 -3.73
C SER A 488 0.24 -2.99 -2.21
N TYR A 489 -0.55 -3.91 -1.67
CA TYR A 489 -0.83 -3.94 -0.25
C TYR A 489 -1.22 -5.35 0.19
N THR A 490 -1.06 -5.60 1.48
CA THR A 490 -1.52 -6.80 2.15
C THR A 490 -2.20 -6.37 3.44
N GLY A 491 -3.01 -7.25 4.00
CA GLY A 491 -3.61 -7.05 5.30
C GLY A 491 -4.44 -8.24 5.74
N ALA A 492 -5.02 -8.12 6.92
CA ALA A 492 -6.02 -9.05 7.39
C ALA A 492 -7.05 -8.30 8.22
N VAL A 493 -8.29 -8.73 8.13
CA VAL A 493 -9.43 -8.20 8.88
C VAL A 493 -9.94 -9.28 9.83
N LEU A 494 -9.95 -8.94 11.13
CA LEU A 494 -10.62 -9.68 12.17
C LEU A 494 -12.05 -9.19 12.26
N VAL A 495 -12.99 -10.11 12.22
CA VAL A 495 -14.42 -9.80 12.23
C VAL A 495 -15.17 -10.59 13.30
N SER A 496 -16.30 -10.04 13.74
CA SER A 496 -17.26 -10.67 14.65
C SER A 496 -18.69 -10.18 14.31
N PRO A 497 -19.76 -10.84 14.78
CA PRO A 497 -21.12 -10.37 14.53
C PRO A 497 -21.40 -8.98 15.10
N ASP A 498 -20.88 -8.70 16.29
CA ASP A 498 -21.14 -7.49 17.07
C ASP A 498 -20.04 -6.43 16.97
N GLY A 499 -18.89 -6.75 16.37
CA GLY A 499 -17.74 -5.86 16.28
C GLY A 499 -16.88 -5.85 17.53
N GLU A 500 -17.15 -6.73 18.50
CA GLU A 500 -16.35 -6.92 19.70
C GLU A 500 -15.19 -7.89 19.48
N TYR A 501 -14.14 -7.71 20.28
CA TYR A 501 -12.96 -8.58 20.22
C TYR A 501 -13.29 -10.00 20.73
N PRO A 502 -12.75 -11.07 20.10
CA PRO A 502 -12.97 -12.43 20.56
C PRO A 502 -12.60 -12.62 22.03
N ASN A 503 -13.36 -13.45 22.73
CA ASN A 503 -13.15 -13.73 24.15
C ASN A 503 -11.80 -14.43 24.42
N GLU A 504 -11.33 -14.41 25.67
CA GLU A 504 -10.03 -14.98 26.05
C GLU A 504 -9.89 -16.48 25.75
N LYS A 505 -10.98 -17.25 25.64
CA LYS A 505 -10.90 -18.68 25.30
C LYS A 505 -10.46 -18.89 23.84
N GLU A 506 -10.79 -17.95 22.96
CA GLU A 506 -10.44 -17.98 21.54
C GLU A 506 -9.04 -17.40 21.25
N LYS A 507 -8.41 -16.76 22.24
CA LYS A 507 -7.14 -16.02 22.07
C LYS A 507 -6.03 -16.85 21.44
N LEU A 508 -5.80 -18.07 21.92
CA LEU A 508 -4.75 -18.94 21.36
C LEU A 508 -5.02 -19.31 19.90
N ARG A 509 -6.29 -19.55 19.55
CA ARG A 509 -6.69 -19.86 18.18
C ARG A 509 -6.51 -18.64 17.27
N LEU A 510 -6.91 -17.45 17.74
CA LEU A 510 -6.71 -16.19 17.03
C LEU A 510 -5.22 -15.89 16.79
N VAL A 511 -4.37 -16.02 17.82
CA VAL A 511 -2.92 -15.83 17.68
C VAL A 511 -2.33 -16.79 16.65
N SER A 512 -2.71 -18.08 16.70
CA SER A 512 -2.28 -19.06 15.69
C SER A 512 -2.75 -18.70 14.27
N ALA A 513 -3.96 -18.17 14.12
CA ALA A 513 -4.47 -17.71 12.83
C ALA A 513 -3.69 -16.49 12.31
N LEU A 514 -3.40 -15.51 13.16
CA LEU A 514 -2.57 -14.34 12.82
C LEU A 514 -1.14 -14.73 12.42
N GLU A 515 -0.54 -15.71 13.11
CA GLU A 515 0.78 -16.23 12.77
C GLU A 515 0.85 -16.84 11.37
N LYS A 516 -0.22 -17.50 10.90
CA LYS A 516 -0.34 -17.99 9.50
C LYS A 516 -0.34 -16.85 8.49
N CYS A 517 -0.89 -15.69 8.86
CA CYS A 517 -0.80 -14.46 8.06
C CYS A 517 0.57 -13.79 8.14
N GLY A 518 1.43 -14.22 9.07
CA GLY A 518 2.64 -13.51 9.41
C GLY A 518 2.36 -12.13 10.04
N ILE A 519 1.24 -11.99 10.74
CA ILE A 519 0.80 -10.77 11.42
C ILE A 519 0.90 -11.00 12.93
N LYS A 520 1.26 -9.96 13.67
CA LYS A 520 1.21 -9.94 15.14
C LYS A 520 -0.02 -9.20 15.63
N GLU A 521 -0.54 -9.61 16.79
CA GLU A 521 -1.72 -8.96 17.41
C GLU A 521 -1.50 -7.46 17.65
N TRP A 522 -0.26 -7.06 17.98
CA TRP A 522 0.09 -5.66 18.18
C TRP A 522 0.04 -4.83 16.89
N GLU A 523 0.01 -5.44 15.70
CA GLU A 523 -0.17 -4.78 14.41
C GLU A 523 -1.64 -4.48 14.06
N LEU A 524 -2.61 -5.03 14.80
CA LEU A 524 -4.03 -4.84 14.48
C LEU A 524 -4.57 -3.49 14.97
N TYR A 525 -5.08 -2.67 14.08
CA TYR A 525 -5.78 -1.43 14.44
C TYR A 525 -7.23 -1.72 14.76
N LYS A 526 -7.65 -1.42 15.99
CA LYS A 526 -9.05 -1.58 16.40
C LYS A 526 -9.93 -0.59 15.65
N VAL A 527 -11.08 -1.08 15.21
CA VAL A 527 -12.14 -0.27 14.62
C VAL A 527 -13.01 0.30 15.74
N ASP A 528 -13.33 1.59 15.64
CA ASP A 528 -14.33 2.20 16.52
C ASP A 528 -15.74 1.85 16.03
N ASN A 529 -16.44 1.09 16.87
CA ASN A 529 -17.77 0.55 16.60
C ASN A 529 -18.88 1.20 17.45
N CYS A 530 -18.59 2.32 18.14
CA CYS A 530 -19.45 2.90 19.18
C CYS A 530 -20.60 3.79 18.68
N SER A 531 -20.59 4.30 17.44
CA SER A 531 -21.55 5.33 16.99
C SER A 531 -21.94 5.17 15.51
N CYS A 532 -22.63 4.08 15.21
CA CYS A 532 -22.97 3.68 13.84
C CYS A 532 -24.43 4.00 13.50
N GLU A 533 -24.73 5.28 13.29
CA GLU A 533 -26.07 5.73 12.95
C GLU A 533 -26.42 5.45 11.48
N ASP A 534 -27.58 4.81 11.27
CA ASP A 534 -28.21 4.54 9.97
C ASP A 534 -27.25 3.98 8.88
N PRO A 535 -26.57 2.85 9.13
CA PRO A 535 -25.67 2.27 8.15
C PRO A 535 -26.44 1.84 6.89
N PRO A 536 -25.97 2.18 5.66
CA PRO A 536 -26.66 1.85 4.42
C PRO A 536 -26.45 0.38 4.01
N LEU A 537 -27.09 -0.54 4.73
CA LEU A 537 -26.85 -1.99 4.63
C LEU A 537 -27.71 -2.76 3.62
N GLY A 538 -28.65 -2.08 2.94
CA GLY A 538 -29.57 -2.75 2.01
C GLY A 538 -28.85 -3.49 0.88
N ILE A 539 -29.24 -4.74 0.61
CA ILE A 539 -28.75 -5.55 -0.51
C ILE A 539 -29.74 -5.54 -1.69
N PRO A 540 -29.31 -5.85 -2.94
CA PRO A 540 -30.22 -5.93 -4.07
C PRO A 540 -31.37 -6.92 -3.84
N ALA A 541 -32.61 -6.51 -4.11
CA ALA A 541 -33.78 -7.37 -3.98
C ALA A 541 -33.63 -8.66 -4.80
N GLY A 542 -33.90 -9.83 -4.22
CA GLY A 542 -33.75 -11.15 -4.86
C GLY A 542 -32.32 -11.72 -4.82
N SER A 543 -31.43 -11.13 -4.01
CA SER A 543 -30.20 -11.80 -3.58
C SER A 543 -30.52 -13.04 -2.76
N SER A 544 -29.66 -14.06 -2.86
CA SER A 544 -29.71 -15.24 -1.98
C SER A 544 -28.60 -15.15 -0.94
N LEU A 545 -28.89 -15.67 0.25
CA LEU A 545 -27.98 -15.67 1.39
C LEU A 545 -27.28 -17.02 1.40
N HIS A 546 -27.54 -17.89 2.38
CA HIS A 546 -26.88 -19.19 2.53
C HIS A 546 -27.33 -20.25 1.52
N SER A 547 -26.43 -21.19 1.23
CA SER A 547 -26.64 -22.27 0.26
C SER A 547 -27.21 -23.56 0.86
N SER A 548 -27.34 -23.63 2.20
CA SER A 548 -27.88 -24.70 3.07
C SER A 548 -26.84 -25.44 3.94
N SER A 549 -25.53 -25.13 3.87
CA SER A 549 -24.50 -25.89 4.60
C SER A 549 -24.11 -25.33 5.97
N VAL A 550 -24.46 -24.07 6.28
CA VAL A 550 -24.18 -23.44 7.57
C VAL A 550 -25.49 -23.10 8.29
N GLU A 551 -25.82 -23.87 9.32
CA GLU A 551 -26.86 -23.49 10.28
C GLU A 551 -26.30 -22.41 11.23
N ILE A 552 -26.92 -21.23 11.20
CA ILE A 552 -26.71 -20.16 12.16
C ILE A 552 -27.61 -20.44 13.37
N LYS A 553 -27.01 -20.58 14.55
CA LYS A 553 -27.77 -20.61 15.81
C LYS A 553 -27.92 -19.18 16.30
N GLU A 554 -29.14 -18.79 16.68
CA GLU A 554 -29.41 -17.44 17.19
C GLU A 554 -28.47 -17.09 18.36
N LEU A 555 -27.92 -15.87 18.35
CA LEU A 555 -27.18 -15.29 19.47
C LEU A 555 -28.16 -15.18 20.65
N LYS A 556 -27.87 -15.89 21.76
CA LYS A 556 -28.64 -15.79 23.01
C LYS A 556 -28.24 -14.59 23.84
#